data_AF-A0A918F2E3-F1
#
_entry.id   AF-A0A918F2E3-F1
#
_cell.length_a   1.000
_cell.length_b   1.000
_cell.length_c   1.000
_cell.angle_alpha   90.00
_cell.angle_beta   90.00
_cell.angle_gamma   90.00
#
_symmetry.space_group_name_H-M   'P 1'
#
loop_
_entity.id
_entity.type
_entity.pdbx_description
1 polymer ?
#
loop_
_entity_poly.entity_id
_entity_poly.type
_entity_poly.pdbx_seq_one_letter_code
_entity_poly.pdbx_strand_id
1 'polypeptide(L)'
;MAGSDEDPRVAELRTAVSRLRRELAAHPADFPDRVMAEDELAALAAMATHGVPEIPRLRRSLLLIAGAIGSVSALARALSEVRNAVELFGESPRR
;
A
#
# COMPACT_ATOMS: atom_id res chain seq x y z
N MET A 1 -16.75 1.57 -25.14
CA MET A 1 -16.16 0.27 -24.78
C MET A 1 -14.66 0.53 -24.60
N ALA A 2 -14.01 0.44 -23.44
CA ALA A 2 -14.29 -0.29 -22.21
C ALA A 2 -14.38 0.67 -21.02
N GLY A 3 -15.47 0.59 -20.24
CA GLY A 3 -15.43 1.06 -18.86
C GLY A 3 -14.60 0.04 -18.11
N SER A 4 -13.43 0.45 -17.64
CA SER A 4 -12.52 -0.43 -16.90
C SER A 4 -13.27 -1.06 -15.73
N ASP A 5 -13.47 -2.37 -15.81
CA ASP A 5 -13.96 -3.29 -14.79
C ASP A 5 -12.93 -3.44 -13.64
N GLU A 6 -12.12 -2.39 -13.42
CA GLU A 6 -11.11 -2.32 -12.37
C GLU A 6 -11.84 -1.95 -11.09
N ASP A 7 -11.77 -2.85 -10.11
CA ASP A 7 -12.33 -2.64 -8.79
C ASP A 7 -11.83 -1.30 -8.22
N PRO A 8 -12.72 -0.38 -7.79
CA PRO A 8 -12.32 0.93 -7.27
C PRO A 8 -11.34 0.83 -6.09
N ARG A 9 -11.39 -0.27 -5.32
CA ARG A 9 -10.45 -0.54 -4.23
C ARG A 9 -9.03 -0.75 -4.73
N VAL A 10 -8.86 -1.37 -5.91
CA VAL A 10 -7.56 -1.58 -6.56
C VAL A 10 -7.00 -0.24 -7.04
N ALA A 11 -7.83 0.59 -7.67
CA ALA A 11 -7.41 1.93 -8.11
C ALA A 11 -6.99 2.83 -6.94
N GLU A 12 -7.72 2.78 -5.82
CA GLU A 12 -7.41 3.53 -4.61
C GLU A 12 -6.08 3.07 -3.98
N LEU A 13 -5.88 1.75 -3.83
CA LEU A 13 -4.64 1.20 -3.29
C LEU A 13 -3.43 1.54 -4.18
N ARG A 14 -3.56 1.45 -5.50
CA ARG A 14 -2.48 1.84 -6.44
C ARG A 14 -2.12 3.32 -6.31
N THR A 15 -3.12 4.18 -6.12
CA THR A 15 -2.93 5.62 -5.92
C THR A 15 -2.19 5.90 -4.62
N ALA A 16 -2.62 5.28 -3.51
CA ALA A 16 -1.98 5.42 -2.20
C ALA A 16 -0.53 4.91 -2.21
N VAL A 17 -0.28 3.74 -2.80
CA VAL A 17 1.08 3.18 -2.96
C VAL A 17 1.97 4.12 -3.78
N SER A 18 1.45 4.63 -4.90
CA SER A 18 2.21 5.55 -5.76
C SER A 18 2.59 6.84 -5.03
N ARG A 19 1.73 7.33 -4.15
CA ARG A 19 2.02 8.49 -3.30
C ARG A 19 3.10 8.17 -2.28
N LEU A 20 2.95 7.07 -1.53
CA LEU A 20 3.94 6.68 -0.53
C LEU A 20 5.33 6.47 -1.15
N ARG A 21 5.40 5.86 -2.33
CA ARG A 21 6.68 5.73 -3.07
C ARG A 21 7.30 7.08 -3.43
N ARG A 22 6.50 8.07 -3.83
CA ARG A 22 6.99 9.43 -4.10
C ARG A 22 7.50 10.12 -2.84
N GLU A 23 6.77 10.00 -1.73
CA GLU A 23 7.18 10.59 -0.46
C GLU A 23 8.45 9.91 0.10
N LEU A 24 8.57 8.58 -0.01
CA LEU A 24 9.80 7.83 0.28
C LEU A 24 10.95 8.30 -0.61
N ALA A 25 10.71 8.46 -1.91
CA ALA A 25 11.73 8.88 -2.87
C ALA A 25 12.26 10.30 -2.60
N ALA A 26 11.38 11.19 -2.17
CA ALA A 26 11.71 12.56 -1.80
C ALA A 26 12.28 12.70 -0.39
N HIS A 27 12.23 11.63 0.44
CA HIS A 27 12.71 11.70 1.81
C HIS A 27 14.24 11.64 1.86
N PRO A 28 14.92 12.64 2.44
CA PRO A 28 16.38 12.74 2.42
C PRO A 28 17.10 11.83 3.42
N ALA A 29 16.38 11.17 4.35
CA ALA A 29 17.02 10.27 5.30
C ALA A 29 17.39 8.93 4.64
N ASP A 30 18.60 8.44 4.94
CA ASP A 30 19.01 7.07 4.63
C ASP A 30 18.25 6.11 5.56
N PHE A 31 17.22 5.47 5.02
CA PHE A 31 16.56 4.37 5.70
C PHE A 31 17.33 3.07 5.43
N PRO A 32 17.75 2.34 6.47
CA PRO A 32 18.44 1.06 6.31
C PRO A 32 17.65 0.09 5.43
N ASP A 33 16.32 0.12 5.56
CA ASP A 33 15.40 -0.81 4.91
C ASP A 33 14.61 -0.16 3.75
N ARG A 34 15.08 0.96 3.18
CA ARG A 34 14.36 1.69 2.13
C ARG A 34 13.99 0.80 0.94
N VAL A 35 14.98 0.09 0.41
CA VAL A 35 14.83 -0.76 -0.78
C VAL A 35 13.83 -1.86 -0.49
N MET A 36 13.91 -2.47 0.70
CA MET A 36 12.96 -3.49 1.14
C MET A 36 11.53 -2.95 1.24
N ALA A 37 11.35 -1.73 1.78
CA ALA A 37 10.03 -1.08 1.83
C ALA A 37 9.47 -0.78 0.43
N GLU A 38 10.32 -0.30 -0.49
CA GLU A 38 9.92 -0.01 -1.88
C GLU A 38 9.54 -1.29 -2.65
N ASP A 39 10.29 -2.37 -2.48
CA ASP A 39 10.01 -3.68 -3.06
C ASP A 39 8.70 -4.27 -2.52
N GLU A 40 8.49 -4.20 -1.21
CA GLU A 40 7.26 -4.67 -0.58
C GLU A 40 6.04 -3.83 -1.03
N LEU A 41 6.20 -2.52 -1.25
CA LEU A 41 5.16 -1.67 -1.84
C LEU A 41 4.82 -2.07 -3.28
N ALA A 42 5.82 -2.45 -4.07
CA ALA A 42 5.60 -2.96 -5.42
C ALA A 42 4.85 -4.30 -5.38
N ALA A 43 5.22 -5.20 -4.47
CA ALA A 43 4.53 -6.47 -4.26
C ALA A 43 3.07 -6.26 -3.82
N LEU A 44 2.81 -5.32 -2.92
CA LEU A 44 1.47 -4.96 -2.46
C LEU A 44 0.57 -4.50 -3.63
N ALA A 45 1.08 -3.62 -4.50
CA ALA A 45 0.35 -3.16 -5.67
C ALA A 45 0.11 -4.28 -6.70
N ALA A 46 1.09 -5.16 -6.91
CA ALA A 46 0.96 -6.30 -7.82
C ALA A 46 -0.10 -7.30 -7.33
N MET A 47 -0.13 -7.61 -6.03
CA MET A 47 -1.14 -8.48 -5.43
C MET A 47 -2.56 -7.96 -5.63
N ALA A 48 -2.75 -6.64 -5.52
CA ALA A 48 -4.06 -6.02 -5.74
C ALA A 48 -4.48 -6.02 -7.22
N THR A 49 -3.53 -6.00 -8.14
CA THR A 49 -3.80 -5.89 -9.59
C THR A 49 -4.05 -7.25 -10.25
N HIS A 50 -3.41 -8.32 -9.76
CA HIS A 50 -3.36 -9.61 -10.47
C HIS A 50 -4.22 -10.74 -9.89
N GLY A 51 -5.06 -10.49 -8.88
CA GLY A 51 -5.91 -11.54 -8.30
C GLY A 51 -6.93 -11.04 -7.28
N VAL A 52 -7.59 -11.95 -6.56
CA VAL A 52 -8.37 -11.63 -5.35
C VAL A 52 -7.37 -11.49 -4.20
N PRO A 53 -7.05 -10.27 -3.74
CA PRO A 53 -6.00 -10.12 -2.76
C PRO A 53 -6.42 -10.74 -1.43
N GLU A 54 -5.55 -11.60 -0.89
CA GLU A 54 -5.74 -12.20 0.43
C GLU A 54 -5.54 -11.12 1.50
N ILE A 55 -6.62 -10.72 2.18
CA ILE A 55 -6.58 -9.69 3.23
C ILE A 55 -5.49 -9.96 4.29
N PRO A 56 -5.29 -11.19 4.79
CA PRO A 56 -4.20 -11.46 5.75
C PRO A 56 -2.82 -11.16 5.17
N ARG A 57 -2.62 -11.41 3.87
CA ARG A 57 -1.37 -11.17 3.16
C ARG A 57 -1.14 -9.68 2.94
N LEU A 58 -2.15 -8.92 2.52
CA LEU A 58 -2.07 -7.46 2.41
C LEU A 58 -1.70 -6.80 3.76
N ARG A 59 -2.35 -7.24 4.84
CA ARG A 59 -2.07 -6.74 6.20
C ARG A 59 -0.65 -7.08 6.65
N ARG A 60 -0.15 -8.28 6.34
CA ARG A 60 1.23 -8.66 6.64
C ARG A 60 2.23 -7.77 5.90
N SER A 61 2.05 -7.57 4.60
CA SER A 61 2.90 -6.68 3.80
C SER A 61 2.90 -5.25 4.35
N LEU A 62 1.75 -4.74 4.76
CA LEU A 62 1.65 -3.42 5.39
C LEU A 62 2.45 -3.32 6.70
N LEU A 63 2.42 -4.37 7.54
CA LEU A 63 3.22 -4.40 8.78
C LEU A 63 4.72 -4.45 8.49
N LEU A 64 5.15 -5.15 7.44
CA LEU A 64 6.55 -5.17 7.01
C LEU A 64 7.01 -3.80 6.53
N ILE A 65 6.20 -3.13 5.71
CA ILE A 65 6.44 -1.75 5.25
C ILE A 65 6.53 -0.80 6.45
N ALA A 66 5.59 -0.89 7.40
CA ALA A 66 5.59 -0.05 8.59
C ALA A 66 6.82 -0.29 9.48
N GLY A 67 7.27 -1.54 9.62
CA GLY A 67 8.51 -1.89 10.34
C GLY A 67 9.77 -1.34 9.67
N ALA A 68 9.85 -1.42 8.35
CA ALA A 68 10.97 -0.93 7.55
C ALA A 68 11.06 0.61 7.49
N ILE A 69 9.91 1.30 7.48
CA ILE A 69 9.84 2.77 7.49
C ILE A 69 10.02 3.32 8.92
N GLY A 70 9.55 2.61 9.95
CA GLY A 70 9.57 3.05 11.33
C GLY A 70 8.59 4.20 11.63
N SER A 71 8.80 4.91 12.75
CA SER A 71 7.93 6.00 13.24
C SER A 71 8.14 7.35 12.56
N VAL A 72 8.39 7.39 11.25
CA VAL A 72 8.65 8.64 10.51
C VAL A 72 7.36 9.42 10.34
N SER A 73 7.20 10.49 11.10
CA SER A 73 6.00 11.34 11.07
C SER A 73 5.71 11.93 9.68
N ALA A 74 6.75 12.22 8.89
CA ALA A 74 6.62 12.73 7.53
C ALA A 74 5.92 11.75 6.57
N LEU A 75 6.03 10.44 6.82
CA LEU A 75 5.44 9.38 5.99
C LEU A 75 4.14 8.84 6.59
N ALA A 76 3.80 9.23 7.82
CA ALA A 76 2.66 8.70 8.55
C ALA A 76 1.34 8.92 7.79
N ARG A 77 1.19 10.06 7.10
CA ARG A 77 0.00 10.34 6.31
C ARG A 77 -0.15 9.38 5.12
N ALA A 78 0.86 9.28 4.26
CA ALA A 78 0.78 8.38 3.11
C ALA A 78 0.68 6.90 3.53
N LEU A 79 1.34 6.50 4.61
CA LEU A 79 1.21 5.16 5.17
C LEU A 79 -0.23 4.88 5.67
N SER A 80 -0.87 5.87 6.29
CA SER A 80 -2.27 5.76 6.73
C SER A 80 -3.23 5.64 5.54
N GLU A 81 -2.96 6.35 4.44
CA GLU A 81 -3.75 6.23 3.20
C GLU A 81 -3.65 4.82 2.61
N VAL A 82 -2.45 4.21 2.59
CA VAL A 82 -2.26 2.80 2.16
C VAL A 82 -3.00 1.84 3.09
N ARG A 83 -2.93 2.05 4.41
CA ARG A 83 -3.66 1.25 5.40
C ARG A 83 -5.16 1.27 5.14
N ASN A 84 -5.74 2.45 4.96
CA ASN A 84 -7.18 2.60 4.71
C ASN A 84 -7.58 1.89 3.41
N ALA A 85 -6.79 2.03 2.34
CA ALA A 85 -7.06 1.34 1.08
C ALA A 85 -7.00 -0.20 1.23
N VAL A 86 -6.09 -0.73 2.04
CA VAL A 86 -6.05 -2.18 2.37
C VAL A 86 -7.30 -2.61 3.16
N GLU A 87 -7.83 -1.76 4.04
CA GLU A 87 -9.02 -2.06 4.83
C GLU A 87 -10.29 -2.22 3.98
N LEU A 88 -10.40 -1.50 2.85
CA LEU A 88 -11.51 -1.65 1.90
C LEU A 88 -11.64 -3.06 1.31
N PHE A 89 -10.55 -3.83 1.27
CA PHE A 89 -10.61 -5.24 0.86
C PHE A 89 -11.19 -6.14 1.96
N GLY A 90 -11.06 -5.74 3.23
CA GLY A 90 -11.53 -6.49 4.41
C GLY A 90 -12.90 -6.10 4.92
N GLU A 91 -13.45 -4.98 4.44
CA GLU A 91 -14.87 -4.65 4.62
C GLU A 91 -15.71 -5.55 3.71
N SER A 92 -15.93 -6.80 4.13
CA SER A 92 -17.13 -7.52 3.67
C SER A 92 -18.34 -6.64 3.99
N PRO A 93 -19.30 -6.45 3.05
CA PRO A 93 -20.51 -5.73 3.35
C PRO A 93 -21.18 -6.47 4.50
N ARG A 94 -21.15 -5.90 5.71
CA ARG A 94 -21.80 -6.46 6.88
C ARG A 94 -23.29 -6.53 6.53
N ARG A 95 -23.76 -7.72 6.19
CA ARG A 95 -25.19 -8.06 6.13
C ARG A 95 -25.69 -8.27 7.53
#